data_AF-A0A537J412-F1
#
_entry.id   AF-A0A537J412-F1
#
_cell.length_a   1.000
_cell.length_b   1.000
_cell.length_c   1.000
_cell.angle_alpha   90.00
_cell.angle_beta   90.00
_cell.angle_gamma   90.00
#
_symmetry.space_group_name_H-M   'P 1'
#
loop_
_entity.id
_entity.type
_entity.pdbx_description
1 polymer ?
#
loop_
_entity_poly.entity_id
_entity_poly.type
_entity_poly.pdbx_seq_one_letter_code
_entity_poly.pdbx_strand_id
1 'polypeptide(L)'
;MAWSLCAFLSIGHGLAYAADAEEGVVQGRVMTHTAPSHPIVHQAVHLEIVERAASSAQDTVTDAGGRFRFRRLPVGGIRVFVLSTEYGGVRYSGERLALLPDAPVRTVDLVVYEPSTDRAALRPPVVFAVVEVARGALRVSVVQRLENPTDRTIVSSPRDPLVFPLSPGAQSVRFLSGWVDPRVDIGTITDAFPVTPGRTEVAYAYTLDARQSEVAVPWVFPDGAGEVDVLVADVGVKASADGLAARGTVEGPTGRFLRWSGGPISPRRRVVLRLHGVPLARDPWPAAAAAGLALLLAGGLARSLWRARRPAAHA
;
A
#
# COMPACT_ATOMS: atom_id res chain seq x y z
N MET A 1 68.65 -29.29 55.02
CA MET A 1 67.69 -29.17 56.13
C MET A 1 66.51 -28.33 55.66
N ALA A 2 65.28 -28.79 55.95
CA ALA A 2 63.95 -28.15 55.76
C ALA A 2 63.53 -27.84 54.30
N TRP A 3 62.63 -28.57 53.61
CA TRP A 3 61.19 -28.90 53.83
C TRP A 3 60.22 -27.71 53.84
N SER A 4 59.12 -27.91 53.07
CA SER A 4 57.79 -27.25 53.14
C SER A 4 57.57 -26.02 52.24
N LEU A 5 56.44 -25.83 51.56
CA LEU A 5 55.24 -26.66 51.34
C LEU A 5 54.50 -26.05 50.13
N CYS A 6 53.91 -26.89 49.27
CA CYS A 6 52.94 -26.48 48.26
C CYS A 6 51.64 -25.97 48.90
N ALA A 7 51.05 -24.90 48.36
CA ALA A 7 49.65 -24.57 48.55
C ALA A 7 48.99 -24.34 47.19
N PHE A 8 48.06 -25.24 46.87
CA PHE A 8 47.20 -25.21 45.70
C PHE A 8 46.22 -24.04 45.78
N LEU A 9 46.18 -23.20 44.75
CA LEU A 9 45.08 -22.24 44.55
C LEU A 9 44.03 -22.89 43.65
N SER A 10 42.88 -23.22 44.22
CA SER A 10 41.74 -23.82 43.55
C SER A 10 41.13 -22.89 42.51
N ILE A 11 41.06 -23.34 41.26
CA ILE A 11 40.29 -22.69 40.20
C ILE A 11 38.82 -22.98 40.46
N GLY A 12 38.13 -22.00 41.05
CA GLY A 12 36.67 -22.00 41.14
C GLY A 12 36.08 -21.89 39.72
N HIS A 13 35.68 -23.02 39.16
CA HIS A 13 34.80 -23.04 37.99
C HIS A 13 33.44 -22.51 38.44
N GLY A 14 33.18 -21.23 38.18
CA GLY A 14 31.83 -20.70 38.20
C GLY A 14 31.01 -21.48 37.19
N LEU A 15 30.17 -22.39 37.69
CA LEU A 15 29.04 -22.92 36.94
C LEU A 15 28.16 -21.72 36.60
N ALA A 16 28.31 -21.20 35.38
CA ALA A 16 27.30 -20.36 34.78
C ALA A 16 26.02 -21.19 34.75
N TYR A 17 25.11 -20.88 35.67
CA TYR A 17 23.73 -21.31 35.59
C TYR A 17 23.20 -20.76 34.27
N ALA A 18 23.12 -21.60 33.24
CA ALA A 18 22.30 -21.30 32.09
C ALA A 18 20.88 -21.21 32.65
N ALA A 19 20.43 -19.98 32.89
CA ALA A 19 19.02 -19.73 33.12
C ALA A 19 18.30 -20.39 31.95
N ASP A 20 17.44 -21.37 32.24
CA ASP A 20 16.59 -22.02 31.27
C ASP A 20 15.89 -20.88 30.52
N ALA A 21 16.29 -20.65 29.26
CA ALA A 21 15.77 -19.54 28.50
C ALA A 21 14.29 -19.80 28.38
N GLU A 22 13.45 -19.00 29.04
CA GLU A 22 12.02 -19.25 29.12
C GLU A 22 11.48 -19.36 27.68
N GLU A 23 11.18 -20.59 27.26
CA GLU A 23 10.90 -20.89 25.87
C GLU A 23 9.48 -20.46 25.55
N GLY A 24 9.36 -19.59 24.55
CA GLY A 24 8.10 -19.06 24.11
C GLY A 24 7.22 -20.10 23.45
N VAL A 25 5.91 -19.91 23.57
CA VAL A 25 4.88 -20.78 22.99
C VAL A 25 3.82 -19.94 22.31
N VAL A 26 3.51 -20.30 21.06
CA VAL A 26 2.32 -19.81 20.35
C VAL A 26 1.42 -21.01 20.08
N GLN A 27 0.15 -20.93 20.48
CA GLN A 27 -0.80 -22.02 20.33
C GLN A 27 -2.21 -21.50 20.02
N GLY A 28 -3.08 -22.39 19.57
CA GLY A 28 -4.49 -22.05 19.35
C GLY A 28 -5.17 -23.06 18.44
N ARG A 29 -6.21 -22.63 17.74
CA ARG A 29 -6.94 -23.46 16.78
C ARG A 29 -7.08 -22.79 15.43
N VAL A 30 -7.23 -23.59 14.38
CA VAL A 30 -7.77 -23.12 13.11
C VAL A 30 -9.26 -23.43 13.07
N MET A 31 -10.09 -22.41 12.87
CA MET A 31 -11.55 -22.50 12.88
C MET A 31 -12.11 -21.89 11.59
N THR A 32 -13.10 -22.52 10.96
CA THR A 32 -13.93 -21.82 9.98
C THR A 32 -14.97 -20.96 10.69
N HIS A 33 -15.16 -19.74 10.21
CA HIS A 33 -16.23 -18.84 10.64
C HIS A 33 -17.39 -18.75 9.64
N THR A 34 -17.35 -19.51 8.54
CA THR A 34 -18.54 -19.75 7.71
C THR A 34 -19.47 -20.71 8.47
N ALA A 35 -20.77 -20.41 8.50
CA ALA A 35 -21.72 -21.24 9.24
C ALA A 35 -21.96 -22.61 8.55
N PRO A 36 -21.99 -23.73 9.31
CA PRO A 36 -21.70 -23.84 10.74
C PRO A 36 -20.19 -23.79 11.04
N SER A 37 -19.80 -23.05 12.09
CA SER A 37 -18.40 -22.98 12.51
C SER A 37 -17.90 -24.34 13.02
N HIS A 38 -16.69 -24.75 12.60
CA HIS A 38 -16.04 -25.97 13.05
C HIS A 38 -14.51 -25.85 13.00
N PRO A 39 -13.77 -26.67 13.77
CA PRO A 39 -12.32 -26.74 13.65
C PRO A 39 -11.90 -27.29 12.29
N ILE A 40 -10.76 -26.82 11.78
CA ILE A 40 -10.12 -27.39 10.58
C ILE A 40 -9.01 -28.33 11.02
N VAL A 41 -9.18 -29.61 10.70
CA VAL A 41 -8.24 -30.69 11.04
C VAL A 41 -7.20 -30.87 9.93
N HIS A 42 -6.00 -31.32 10.29
CA HIS A 42 -4.91 -31.55 9.34
C HIS A 42 -4.55 -30.32 8.48
N GLN A 43 -4.81 -29.12 9.00
CA GLN A 43 -4.50 -27.87 8.32
C GLN A 43 -3.04 -27.49 8.57
N ALA A 44 -2.31 -27.19 7.50
CA ALA A 44 -0.96 -26.64 7.61
C ALA A 44 -1.03 -25.22 8.22
N VAL A 45 -0.23 -24.98 9.25
CA VAL A 45 -0.10 -23.68 9.91
C VAL A 45 1.36 -23.27 9.86
N HIS A 46 1.58 -22.06 9.37
CA HIS A 46 2.89 -21.45 9.21
C HIS A 46 3.07 -20.33 10.23
N LEU A 47 4.22 -20.31 10.90
CA LEU A 47 4.64 -19.24 11.81
C LEU A 47 5.88 -18.58 11.24
N GLU A 48 5.72 -17.35 10.76
CA GLU A 48 6.85 -16.49 10.41
C GLU A 48 7.35 -15.73 11.64
N ILE A 49 8.66 -15.73 11.84
CA ILE A 49 9.36 -15.04 12.91
C ILE A 49 10.25 -13.98 12.26
N VAL A 50 9.85 -12.73 12.39
CA VAL A 50 10.58 -11.57 11.85
C VAL A 50 11.41 -10.95 12.95
N GLU A 51 12.73 -10.92 12.76
CA GLU A 51 13.68 -10.29 13.68
C GLU A 51 14.60 -9.35 12.90
N ARG A 52 14.51 -8.05 13.17
CA ARG A 52 15.31 -7.02 12.50
C ARG A 52 15.21 -7.16 10.95
N ALA A 53 16.28 -7.64 10.31
CA ALA A 53 16.37 -7.81 8.86
C ALA A 53 16.37 -9.30 8.43
N ALA A 54 16.13 -10.22 9.35
CA ALA A 54 16.06 -11.65 9.09
C ALA A 54 14.66 -12.19 9.37
N SER A 55 14.26 -13.18 8.59
CA SER A 55 13.06 -13.98 8.86
C SER A 55 13.46 -15.45 9.03
N SER A 56 12.77 -16.13 9.93
CA SER A 56 12.78 -17.59 10.02
C SER A 56 11.35 -18.08 10.12
N ALA A 57 11.13 -19.37 9.90
CA ALA A 57 9.79 -19.93 9.94
C ALA A 57 9.76 -21.26 10.67
N GLN A 58 8.59 -21.58 11.21
CA GLN A 58 8.24 -22.90 11.67
C GLN A 58 6.91 -23.31 11.06
N ASP A 59 6.76 -24.61 10.80
CA ASP A 59 5.52 -25.19 10.30
C ASP A 59 4.98 -26.22 11.29
N THR A 60 3.66 -26.33 11.35
CA THR A 60 2.98 -27.38 12.08
C THR A 60 1.66 -27.73 11.38
N VAL A 61 0.98 -28.75 11.88
CA VAL A 61 -0.31 -29.19 11.35
C VAL A 61 -1.30 -29.29 12.51
N THR A 62 -2.55 -28.92 12.27
CA THR A 62 -3.58 -29.02 13.30
C THR A 62 -3.97 -30.46 13.63
N ASP A 63 -4.32 -30.71 14.90
CA ASP A 63 -4.86 -31.99 15.37
C ASP A 63 -6.36 -32.18 15.04
N ALA A 64 -6.95 -33.27 15.54
CA ALA A 64 -8.37 -33.60 15.35
C ALA A 64 -9.34 -32.58 15.97
N GLY A 65 -8.86 -31.73 16.89
CA GLY A 65 -9.61 -30.61 17.46
C GLY A 65 -9.28 -29.28 16.78
N GLY A 66 -8.54 -29.29 15.66
CA GLY A 66 -8.06 -28.11 14.96
C GLY A 66 -6.95 -27.36 15.68
N ARG A 67 -6.32 -27.95 16.70
CA ARG A 67 -5.33 -27.25 17.54
C ARG A 67 -3.94 -27.32 16.93
N PHE A 68 -3.20 -26.23 17.04
CA PHE A 68 -1.79 -26.15 16.67
C PHE A 68 -0.96 -25.65 17.86
N ARG A 69 0.34 -25.94 17.85
CA ARG A 69 1.28 -25.43 18.85
C ARG A 69 2.71 -25.33 18.32
N PHE A 70 3.29 -24.15 18.45
CA PHE A 70 4.71 -23.86 18.28
C PHE A 70 5.38 -23.75 19.64
N ARG A 71 6.61 -24.25 19.77
CA ARG A 71 7.39 -24.28 21.02
C ARG A 71 8.82 -23.84 20.75
N ARG A 72 9.59 -23.58 21.81
CA ARG A 72 11.00 -23.19 21.71
C ARG A 72 11.17 -21.88 20.93
N LEU A 73 10.20 -20.97 21.11
CA LEU A 73 10.22 -19.67 20.46
C LEU A 73 11.05 -18.69 21.29
N PRO A 74 11.82 -17.81 20.65
CA PRO A 74 12.57 -16.79 21.39
C PRO A 74 11.62 -15.82 22.09
N VAL A 75 11.88 -15.53 23.36
CA VAL A 75 11.11 -14.56 24.16
C VAL A 75 11.87 -13.24 24.27
N GLY A 76 11.13 -12.13 24.22
CA GLY A 76 11.67 -10.77 24.27
C GLY A 76 12.37 -10.31 22.99
N GLY A 77 12.99 -9.13 23.06
CA GLY A 77 13.62 -8.46 21.92
C GLY A 77 12.63 -7.82 20.93
N ILE A 78 13.16 -7.29 19.82
CA ILE A 78 12.35 -6.70 18.74
C ILE A 78 12.06 -7.81 17.72
N ARG A 79 11.06 -8.63 18.03
CA ARG A 79 10.62 -9.77 17.22
C ARG A 79 9.12 -9.73 17.02
N VAL A 80 8.67 -10.11 15.83
CA VAL A 80 7.26 -10.20 15.50
C VAL A 80 6.97 -11.59 14.96
N PHE A 81 5.93 -12.20 15.50
CA PHE A 81 5.43 -13.50 15.10
C PHE A 81 4.16 -13.30 14.27
N VAL A 82 4.10 -13.91 13.09
CA VAL A 82 2.93 -13.85 12.21
C VAL A 82 2.48 -15.27 11.89
N LEU A 83 1.30 -15.63 12.37
CA LEU A 83 0.67 -16.89 12.03
C LEU A 83 -0.06 -16.76 10.71
N SER A 84 0.00 -17.80 9.88
CA SER A 84 -0.79 -17.89 8.67
C SER A 84 -1.15 -19.32 8.31
N THR A 85 -2.17 -19.46 7.48
CA THR A 85 -2.60 -20.73 6.91
C THR A 85 -3.19 -20.51 5.53
N GLU A 86 -3.14 -21.52 4.68
CA GLU A 86 -3.78 -21.49 3.36
C GLU A 86 -5.01 -22.40 3.39
N TYR A 87 -6.18 -21.82 3.12
CA TYR A 87 -7.45 -22.51 3.13
C TYR A 87 -8.29 -22.09 1.92
N GLY A 88 -8.79 -23.05 1.14
CA GLY A 88 -9.57 -22.76 -0.07
C GLY A 88 -8.80 -21.92 -1.11
N GLY A 89 -7.46 -22.03 -1.18
CA GLY A 89 -6.61 -21.22 -2.05
C GLY A 89 -6.42 -19.77 -1.60
N VAL A 90 -6.83 -19.45 -0.37
CA VAL A 90 -6.67 -18.11 0.25
C VAL A 90 -5.71 -18.21 1.42
N ARG A 91 -4.73 -17.31 1.47
CA ARG A 91 -3.88 -17.14 2.65
C ARG A 91 -4.57 -16.28 3.69
N TYR A 92 -4.83 -16.86 4.86
CA TYR A 92 -5.31 -16.18 6.04
C TYR A 92 -4.15 -15.95 7.01
N SER A 93 -3.97 -14.71 7.44
CA SER A 93 -2.94 -14.34 8.41
C SER A 93 -3.57 -13.78 9.67
N GLY A 94 -3.06 -14.19 10.82
CA GLY A 94 -3.45 -13.66 12.13
C GLY A 94 -2.80 -12.32 12.44
N GLU A 95 -3.11 -11.80 13.61
CA GLU A 95 -2.45 -10.59 14.13
C GLU A 95 -0.96 -10.80 14.40
N ARG A 96 -0.21 -9.69 14.42
CA ARG A 96 1.20 -9.69 14.81
C ARG A 96 1.30 -9.93 16.31
N LEU A 97 2.04 -10.96 16.71
CA LEU A 97 2.22 -11.33 18.11
C LEU A 97 3.64 -10.97 18.57
N ALA A 98 3.76 -10.74 19.87
CA ALA A 98 5.01 -10.65 20.58
C ALA A 98 4.96 -11.61 21.79
N LEU A 99 6.09 -12.27 22.06
CA LEU A 99 6.31 -13.07 23.25
C LEU A 99 7.20 -12.26 24.18
N LEU A 100 6.68 -11.89 25.35
CA LEU A 100 7.38 -11.08 26.33
C LEU A 100 7.79 -11.96 27.52
N PRO A 101 8.83 -11.61 28.31
CA PRO A 101 9.22 -12.41 29.47
C PRO A 101 8.09 -12.61 30.49
N ASP A 102 7.22 -11.62 30.66
CA ASP A 102 6.03 -11.68 31.51
C ASP A 102 4.80 -12.33 30.83
N ALA A 103 4.89 -12.58 29.51
CA ALA A 103 3.87 -13.23 28.71
C ALA A 103 4.49 -14.13 27.62
N PRO A 104 5.21 -15.22 27.99
CA PRO A 104 5.93 -16.06 27.04
C PRO A 104 5.01 -17.00 26.26
N VAL A 105 3.74 -17.12 26.67
CA VAL A 105 2.72 -17.94 26.03
C VAL A 105 1.63 -17.07 25.41
N ARG A 106 1.35 -17.26 24.13
CA ARG A 106 0.21 -16.65 23.43
C ARG A 106 -0.75 -17.71 22.92
N THR A 107 -2.02 -17.53 23.24
CA THR A 107 -3.13 -18.32 22.68
C THR A 107 -3.91 -17.45 21.70
N VAL A 108 -4.00 -17.88 20.44
CA VAL A 108 -4.68 -17.14 19.38
C VAL A 108 -5.26 -18.11 18.35
N ASP A 109 -6.50 -17.88 17.93
CA ASP A 109 -7.13 -18.68 16.90
C ASP A 109 -6.90 -18.06 15.51
N LEU A 110 -6.63 -18.91 14.53
CA LEU A 110 -6.63 -18.55 13.12
C LEU A 110 -8.02 -18.80 12.55
N VAL A 111 -8.62 -17.74 12.03
CA VAL A 111 -9.95 -17.80 11.42
C VAL A 111 -9.80 -17.91 9.91
N VAL A 112 -10.50 -18.88 9.34
CA VAL A 112 -10.64 -19.06 7.89
C VAL A 112 -12.11 -19.00 7.50
N TYR A 113 -12.37 -18.83 6.21
CA TYR A 113 -13.72 -18.79 5.65
C TYR A 113 -13.77 -19.60 4.37
N GLU A 114 -14.92 -20.20 4.10
CA GLU A 114 -15.20 -20.84 2.82
C GLU A 114 -15.10 -19.82 1.68
N PRO A 115 -14.52 -20.17 0.53
CA PRO A 115 -14.48 -19.30 -0.63
C PRO A 115 -15.86 -19.19 -1.30
N SER A 116 -16.10 -18.06 -1.97
CA SER A 116 -17.23 -17.81 -2.86
C SER A 116 -16.77 -16.96 -4.04
N THR A 117 -17.31 -17.20 -5.23
CA THR A 117 -17.06 -16.38 -6.42
C THR A 117 -18.17 -15.35 -6.68
N ASP A 118 -19.17 -15.28 -5.80
CA ASP A 118 -20.31 -14.36 -5.95
C ASP A 118 -19.93 -12.93 -5.54
N ARG A 119 -19.42 -12.15 -6.51
CA ARG A 119 -19.09 -10.74 -6.30
C ARG A 119 -20.31 -9.84 -6.11
N ALA A 120 -21.50 -10.26 -6.53
CA ALA A 120 -22.71 -9.46 -6.35
C ALA A 120 -23.07 -9.30 -4.86
N ALA A 121 -22.50 -10.15 -3.99
CA ALA A 121 -22.64 -10.04 -2.55
C ALA A 121 -21.84 -8.88 -1.93
N LEU A 122 -20.86 -8.31 -2.63
CA LEU A 122 -20.09 -7.17 -2.14
C LEU A 122 -20.95 -5.91 -2.09
N ARG A 123 -20.80 -5.12 -1.03
CA ARG A 123 -21.42 -3.80 -0.97
C ARG A 123 -20.66 -2.82 -1.87
N PRO A 124 -21.36 -1.83 -2.45
CA PRO A 124 -20.68 -0.73 -3.16
C PRO A 124 -19.59 -0.10 -2.28
N PRO A 125 -18.38 0.11 -2.80
CA PRO A 125 -17.24 0.55 -2.00
C PRO A 125 -17.44 1.97 -1.47
N VAL A 126 -16.76 2.26 -0.36
CA VAL A 126 -16.55 3.64 0.12
C VAL A 126 -15.20 4.13 -0.39
N VAL A 127 -15.19 5.29 -1.03
CA VAL A 127 -13.99 5.85 -1.68
C VAL A 127 -13.62 7.16 -0.99
N PHE A 128 -12.37 7.25 -0.54
CA PHE A 128 -11.79 8.47 -0.01
C PHE A 128 -10.60 8.88 -0.87
N ALA A 129 -10.59 10.11 -1.37
CA ALA A 129 -9.51 10.64 -2.19
C ALA A 129 -8.96 11.95 -1.62
N VAL A 130 -7.65 12.13 -1.71
CA VAL A 130 -6.95 13.38 -1.38
C VAL A 130 -6.23 13.87 -2.62
N VAL A 131 -6.49 15.11 -3.01
CA VAL A 131 -5.90 15.78 -4.16
C VAL A 131 -4.99 16.91 -3.66
N GLU A 132 -3.69 16.69 -3.76
CA GLU A 132 -2.67 17.68 -3.46
C GLU A 132 -2.24 18.38 -4.75
N VAL A 133 -2.15 19.71 -4.70
CA VAL A 133 -1.80 20.54 -5.85
C VAL A 133 -0.35 20.98 -5.73
N ALA A 134 0.44 20.70 -6.78
CA ALA A 134 1.80 21.18 -6.93
C ALA A 134 1.95 21.97 -8.26
N ARG A 135 3.11 22.59 -8.48
CA ARG A 135 3.37 23.28 -9.75
C ARG A 135 3.48 22.26 -10.89
N GLY A 136 2.55 22.37 -11.85
CA GLY A 136 2.50 21.55 -13.05
C GLY A 136 1.98 20.12 -12.83
N ALA A 137 1.55 19.77 -11.61
CA ALA A 137 1.08 18.43 -11.31
C ALA A 137 0.06 18.39 -10.17
N LEU A 138 -0.81 17.40 -10.21
CA LEU A 138 -1.67 16.98 -9.11
C LEU A 138 -1.18 15.63 -8.60
N ARG A 139 -1.16 15.45 -7.29
CA ARG A 139 -1.01 14.13 -6.67
C ARG A 139 -2.37 13.71 -6.13
N VAL A 140 -2.86 12.57 -6.58
CA VAL A 140 -4.12 11.98 -6.11
C VAL A 140 -3.78 10.74 -5.30
N SER A 141 -4.16 10.72 -4.03
CA SER A 141 -4.09 9.54 -3.16
C SER A 141 -5.49 9.03 -2.90
N VAL A 142 -5.73 7.73 -3.06
CA VAL A 142 -7.04 7.12 -2.96
C VAL A 142 -6.98 5.94 -1.99
N VAL A 143 -7.97 5.86 -1.11
CA VAL A 143 -8.29 4.69 -0.31
C VAL A 143 -9.67 4.20 -0.74
N GLN A 144 -9.78 2.93 -1.11
CA GLN A 144 -11.06 2.28 -1.37
C GLN A 144 -11.29 1.19 -0.35
N ARG A 145 -12.45 1.23 0.31
CA ARG A 145 -12.90 0.23 1.24
C ARG A 145 -13.98 -0.62 0.58
N LEU A 146 -13.68 -1.90 0.42
CA LEU A 146 -14.65 -2.93 0.04
C LEU A 146 -15.24 -3.52 1.32
N GLU A 147 -16.53 -3.82 1.29
CA GLU A 147 -17.22 -4.48 2.39
C GLU A 147 -17.89 -5.75 1.89
N ASN A 148 -17.50 -6.87 2.50
CA ASN A 148 -18.11 -8.17 2.31
C ASN A 148 -18.99 -8.48 3.52
N PRO A 149 -20.32 -8.37 3.40
CA PRO A 149 -21.25 -8.58 4.51
C PRO A 149 -21.55 -10.08 4.75
N THR A 150 -20.99 -10.98 3.96
CA THR A 150 -21.23 -12.42 4.06
C THR A 150 -20.29 -13.08 5.07
N ASP A 151 -20.47 -14.37 5.30
CA ASP A 151 -19.60 -15.22 6.11
C ASP A 151 -18.59 -16.02 5.26
N ARG A 152 -18.43 -15.67 3.98
CA ARG A 152 -17.54 -16.33 3.02
C ARG A 152 -16.54 -15.35 2.45
N THR A 153 -15.34 -15.81 2.11
CA THR A 153 -14.36 -14.96 1.41
C THR A 153 -14.70 -14.89 -0.07
N ILE A 154 -14.90 -13.68 -0.59
CA ILE A 154 -15.07 -13.49 -2.04
C ILE A 154 -13.71 -13.58 -2.71
N VAL A 155 -13.53 -14.60 -3.54
CA VAL A 155 -12.30 -14.84 -4.28
C VAL A 155 -12.44 -14.36 -5.71
N SER A 156 -11.35 -13.78 -6.23
CA SER A 156 -11.21 -13.35 -7.62
C SER A 156 -10.09 -14.16 -8.28
N SER A 157 -9.94 -14.04 -9.60
CA SER A 157 -8.86 -14.74 -10.32
C SER A 157 -8.14 -13.77 -11.27
N PRO A 158 -6.91 -14.06 -11.71
CA PRO A 158 -6.24 -13.23 -12.71
C PRO A 158 -7.01 -13.10 -14.05
N ARG A 159 -7.91 -14.05 -14.36
CA ARG A 159 -8.78 -14.00 -15.56
C ARG A 159 -10.02 -13.14 -15.36
N ASP A 160 -10.37 -12.87 -14.11
CA ASP A 160 -11.51 -12.08 -13.71
C ASP A 160 -11.11 -11.33 -12.42
N PRO A 161 -10.28 -10.27 -12.51
CA PRO A 161 -9.79 -9.56 -11.34
C PRO A 161 -10.80 -8.51 -10.84
N LEU A 162 -10.57 -7.97 -9.65
CA LEU A 162 -11.17 -6.71 -9.22
C LEU A 162 -10.57 -5.56 -10.03
N VAL A 163 -11.39 -4.55 -10.32
CA VAL A 163 -11.06 -3.49 -11.28
C VAL A 163 -11.20 -2.12 -10.63
N PHE A 164 -10.12 -1.34 -10.66
CA PHE A 164 -10.03 -0.02 -10.05
C PHE A 164 -9.60 1.01 -11.11
N PRO A 165 -10.55 1.70 -11.76
CA PRO A 165 -10.22 2.68 -12.80
C PRO A 165 -9.38 3.85 -12.26
N LEU A 166 -8.40 4.28 -13.06
CA LEU A 166 -7.64 5.50 -12.83
C LEU A 166 -8.25 6.67 -13.61
N SER A 167 -7.99 7.89 -13.13
CA SER A 167 -8.30 9.08 -13.92
C SER A 167 -7.48 9.08 -15.22
N PRO A 168 -8.04 9.55 -16.35
CA PRO A 168 -7.30 9.71 -17.60
C PRO A 168 -6.04 10.54 -17.40
N GLY A 169 -4.92 10.09 -17.98
CA GLY A 169 -3.63 10.76 -17.83
C GLY A 169 -2.90 10.45 -16.52
N ALA A 170 -3.39 9.51 -15.70
CA ALA A 170 -2.68 9.04 -14.52
C ALA A 170 -1.29 8.49 -14.86
N GLN A 171 -0.29 8.95 -14.11
CA GLN A 171 1.10 8.54 -14.21
C GLN A 171 1.64 8.15 -12.84
N SER A 172 2.81 7.52 -12.81
CA SER A 172 3.55 7.22 -11.57
C SER A 172 2.69 6.56 -10.49
N VAL A 173 1.89 5.57 -10.90
CA VAL A 173 1.00 4.82 -10.00
C VAL A 173 1.85 4.13 -8.94
N ARG A 174 1.50 4.35 -7.67
CA ARG A 174 2.13 3.75 -6.50
C ARG A 174 1.09 3.01 -5.68
N PHE A 175 1.35 1.73 -5.45
CA PHE A 175 0.57 0.90 -4.54
C PHE A 175 1.06 1.16 -3.11
N LEU A 176 0.15 1.54 -2.22
CA LEU A 176 0.49 1.92 -0.85
C LEU A 176 0.21 0.77 0.13
N SER A 177 -0.98 0.16 0.07
CA SER A 177 -1.35 -0.94 0.96
C SER A 177 -2.53 -1.75 0.41
N GLY A 178 -2.68 -2.99 0.88
CA GLY A 178 -3.84 -3.85 0.63
C GLY A 178 -3.80 -4.69 -0.65
N TRP A 179 -2.75 -4.53 -1.46
CA TRP A 179 -2.59 -5.23 -2.73
C TRP A 179 -1.82 -6.54 -2.59
N VAL A 180 -2.05 -7.49 -3.52
CA VAL A 180 -1.36 -8.78 -3.58
C VAL A 180 -0.47 -8.88 -4.82
N ASP A 181 -1.05 -8.82 -6.02
CA ASP A 181 -0.31 -8.78 -7.30
C ASP A 181 -0.93 -7.72 -8.23
N PRO A 182 -0.87 -6.44 -7.87
CA PRO A 182 -1.56 -5.40 -8.60
C PRO A 182 -0.88 -5.13 -9.95
N ARG A 183 -1.68 -5.05 -11.01
CA ARG A 183 -1.23 -4.71 -12.36
C ARG A 183 -1.88 -3.43 -12.82
N VAL A 184 -1.13 -2.62 -13.57
CA VAL A 184 -1.68 -1.45 -14.25
C VAL A 184 -1.77 -1.76 -15.73
N ASP A 185 -2.97 -1.70 -16.28
CA ASP A 185 -3.21 -1.84 -17.71
C ASP A 185 -4.25 -0.82 -18.18
N ILE A 186 -3.96 -0.14 -19.30
CA ILE A 186 -4.82 0.85 -19.97
C ILE A 186 -5.63 1.73 -18.98
N GLY A 187 -4.92 2.42 -18.07
CA GLY A 187 -5.55 3.35 -17.12
C GLY A 187 -6.42 2.69 -16.04
N THR A 188 -6.17 1.43 -15.72
CA THR A 188 -6.90 0.67 -14.71
C THR A 188 -5.94 -0.14 -13.87
N ILE A 189 -6.18 -0.22 -12.56
CA ILE A 189 -5.50 -1.17 -11.69
C ILE A 189 -6.36 -2.44 -11.61
N THR A 190 -5.74 -3.61 -11.76
CA THR A 190 -6.38 -4.90 -11.55
C THR A 190 -5.63 -5.71 -10.50
N ASP A 191 -6.36 -6.41 -9.64
CA ASP A 191 -5.78 -7.34 -8.65
C ASP A 191 -6.82 -8.42 -8.32
N ALA A 192 -6.35 -9.60 -7.91
CA ALA A 192 -7.18 -10.75 -7.56
C ALA A 192 -7.10 -11.08 -6.05
N PHE A 193 -6.84 -10.07 -5.21
CA PHE A 193 -6.82 -10.27 -3.76
C PHE A 193 -8.20 -10.75 -3.24
N PRO A 194 -8.21 -11.62 -2.22
CA PRO A 194 -9.44 -12.09 -1.60
C PRO A 194 -10.09 -10.98 -0.76
N VAL A 195 -11.42 -10.86 -0.83
CA VAL A 195 -12.20 -9.98 0.04
C VAL A 195 -12.84 -10.81 1.15
N THR A 196 -12.16 -10.90 2.28
CA THR A 196 -12.64 -11.63 3.46
C THR A 196 -13.90 -10.97 4.05
N PRO A 197 -14.73 -11.69 4.81
CA PRO A 197 -15.81 -11.10 5.59
C PRO A 197 -15.37 -9.86 6.38
N GLY A 198 -16.21 -8.83 6.39
CA GLY A 198 -15.91 -7.53 6.97
C GLY A 198 -15.35 -6.55 5.95
N ARG A 199 -14.30 -5.82 6.33
CA ARG A 199 -13.74 -4.70 5.56
C ARG A 199 -12.37 -5.06 5.00
N THR A 200 -12.18 -4.77 3.71
CA THR A 200 -10.88 -4.85 3.04
C THR A 200 -10.59 -3.48 2.44
N GLU A 201 -9.38 -2.97 2.64
CA GLU A 201 -8.98 -1.66 2.14
C GLU A 201 -7.78 -1.78 1.21
N VAL A 202 -7.84 -1.05 0.10
CA VAL A 202 -6.70 -0.82 -0.79
C VAL A 202 -6.39 0.66 -0.89
N ALA A 203 -5.11 1.00 -0.91
CA ALA A 203 -4.65 2.37 -1.04
C ALA A 203 -3.63 2.50 -2.16
N TYR A 204 -3.77 3.55 -2.97
CA TYR A 204 -2.88 3.83 -4.09
C TYR A 204 -2.77 5.34 -4.32
N ALA A 205 -1.72 5.76 -5.01
CA ALA A 205 -1.56 7.14 -5.42
C ALA A 205 -1.07 7.23 -6.87
N TYR A 206 -1.40 8.30 -7.55
CA TYR A 206 -0.92 8.60 -8.90
C TYR A 206 -0.77 10.10 -9.09
N THR A 207 -0.09 10.51 -10.16
CA THR A 207 0.05 11.91 -10.54
C THR A 207 -0.71 12.20 -11.83
N LEU A 208 -1.15 13.45 -11.97
CA LEU A 208 -1.72 14.00 -13.20
C LEU A 208 -0.94 15.25 -13.58
N ASP A 209 -0.54 15.36 -14.83
CA ASP A 209 0.09 16.58 -15.34
C ASP A 209 -0.94 17.71 -15.45
N ALA A 210 -0.62 18.86 -14.88
CA ALA A 210 -1.40 20.08 -15.04
C ALA A 210 -0.79 20.93 -16.16
N ARG A 211 -1.27 20.72 -17.39
CA ARG A 211 -0.85 21.50 -18.57
C ARG A 211 -1.63 22.81 -18.73
N GLN A 212 -2.78 22.89 -18.08
CA GLN A 212 -3.66 24.06 -18.06
C GLN A 212 -3.96 24.43 -16.61
N SER A 213 -4.28 25.70 -16.37
CA SER A 213 -4.65 26.16 -15.03
C SER A 213 -6.03 25.65 -14.60
N GLU A 214 -6.79 25.11 -15.54
CA GLU A 214 -7.98 24.31 -15.30
C GLU A 214 -7.67 22.83 -15.52
N VAL A 215 -7.98 21.98 -14.53
CA VAL A 215 -7.77 20.54 -14.60
C VAL A 215 -9.03 19.82 -14.13
N ALA A 216 -9.47 18.82 -14.89
CA ALA A 216 -10.55 17.93 -14.51
C ALA A 216 -9.99 16.57 -14.07
N VAL A 217 -10.47 16.07 -12.94
CA VAL A 217 -10.11 14.76 -12.38
C VAL A 217 -11.40 13.92 -12.33
N PRO A 218 -11.66 13.08 -13.35
CA PRO A 218 -12.86 12.25 -13.38
C PRO A 218 -12.59 10.87 -12.75
N TRP A 219 -13.45 10.45 -11.83
CA TRP A 219 -13.52 9.08 -11.33
C TRP A 219 -14.72 8.34 -11.94
N VAL A 220 -14.51 7.07 -12.27
CA VAL A 220 -15.54 6.15 -12.76
C VAL A 220 -15.64 4.98 -11.80
N PHE A 221 -16.87 4.63 -11.41
CA PHE A 221 -17.14 3.52 -10.50
C PHE A 221 -17.89 2.41 -11.25
N PRO A 222 -17.22 1.36 -11.76
CA PRO A 222 -17.84 0.33 -12.60
C PRO A 222 -19.07 -0.30 -11.94
N ASP A 223 -18.95 -0.63 -10.65
CA ASP A 223 -19.99 -1.27 -9.83
C ASP A 223 -20.72 -0.28 -8.91
N GLY A 224 -20.46 1.02 -9.08
CA GLY A 224 -20.98 2.09 -8.23
C GLY A 224 -20.12 2.33 -6.98
N ALA A 225 -20.57 3.24 -6.13
CA ALA A 225 -19.94 3.53 -4.85
C ALA A 225 -21.03 3.87 -3.81
N GLY A 226 -20.86 3.40 -2.57
CA GLY A 226 -21.78 3.72 -1.49
C GLY A 226 -21.63 5.16 -1.04
N GLU A 227 -20.39 5.61 -0.93
CA GLU A 227 -20.02 6.97 -0.56
C GLU A 227 -18.70 7.34 -1.23
N VAL A 228 -18.57 8.61 -1.64
CA VAL A 228 -17.33 9.19 -2.17
C VAL A 228 -17.05 10.47 -1.40
N ASP A 229 -15.85 10.56 -0.84
CA ASP A 229 -15.33 11.74 -0.15
C ASP A 229 -14.01 12.16 -0.78
N VAL A 230 -13.88 13.44 -1.10
CA VAL A 230 -12.74 14.03 -1.78
C VAL A 230 -12.27 15.24 -0.99
N LEU A 231 -10.99 15.24 -0.63
CA LEU A 231 -10.29 16.37 -0.04
C LEU A 231 -9.39 17.02 -1.10
N VAL A 232 -9.43 18.34 -1.22
CA VAL A 232 -8.51 19.10 -2.10
C VAL A 232 -7.73 20.08 -1.25
N ALA A 233 -6.40 20.12 -1.42
CA ALA A 233 -5.56 21.05 -0.70
C ALA A 233 -6.00 22.51 -0.93
N ASP A 234 -6.23 23.24 0.15
CA ASP A 234 -6.68 24.64 0.11
C ASP A 234 -5.48 25.60 -0.04
N VAL A 235 -4.87 25.57 -1.23
CA VAL A 235 -3.67 26.34 -1.59
C VAL A 235 -3.98 27.50 -2.53
N GLY A 236 -5.21 28.03 -2.47
CA GLY A 236 -5.68 29.11 -3.34
C GLY A 236 -6.27 28.66 -4.69
N VAL A 237 -6.43 27.35 -4.91
CA VAL A 237 -7.18 26.81 -6.05
C VAL A 237 -8.68 26.90 -5.77
N LYS A 238 -9.47 27.17 -6.81
CA LYS A 238 -10.94 27.04 -6.75
C LYS A 238 -11.32 25.64 -7.20
N ALA A 239 -12.22 24.99 -6.49
CA ALA A 239 -12.61 23.63 -6.77
C ALA A 239 -14.13 23.47 -6.77
N SER A 240 -14.63 22.66 -7.70
CA SER A 240 -16.03 22.26 -7.81
C SER A 240 -16.10 20.79 -8.17
N ALA A 241 -17.20 20.11 -7.82
CA ALA A 241 -17.35 18.69 -8.08
C ALA A 241 -18.75 18.39 -8.64
N ASP A 242 -18.80 17.74 -9.80
CA ASP A 242 -20.02 17.19 -10.37
C ASP A 242 -20.34 15.87 -9.66
N GLY A 243 -21.52 15.79 -9.04
CA GLY A 243 -21.98 14.60 -8.31
C GLY A 243 -21.62 14.54 -6.82
N LEU A 244 -20.92 15.56 -6.28
CA LEU A 244 -20.63 15.69 -4.85
C LEU A 244 -21.05 17.06 -4.33
N ALA A 245 -21.42 17.14 -3.05
CA ALA A 245 -21.74 18.40 -2.39
C ALA A 245 -20.53 18.90 -1.59
N ALA A 246 -20.27 20.21 -1.63
CA ALA A 246 -19.28 20.84 -0.76
C ALA A 246 -19.70 20.72 0.71
N ARG A 247 -18.76 20.34 1.58
CA ARG A 247 -18.97 20.13 3.02
C ARG A 247 -18.13 21.06 3.91
N GLY A 248 -17.58 22.12 3.32
CA GLY A 248 -16.71 23.07 4.01
C GLY A 248 -15.26 22.62 4.00
N THR A 249 -14.51 22.98 5.05
CA THR A 249 -13.08 22.72 5.16
C THR A 249 -12.75 21.83 6.36
N VAL A 250 -11.68 21.06 6.24
CA VAL A 250 -11.14 20.21 7.31
C VAL A 250 -9.64 20.44 7.47
N GLU A 251 -9.15 20.35 8.70
CA GLU A 251 -7.71 20.37 8.99
C GLU A 251 -7.14 18.96 8.82
N GLY A 252 -5.98 18.86 8.17
CA GLY A 252 -5.24 17.61 7.97
C GLY A 252 -3.76 17.75 8.32
N PRO A 253 -3.00 16.64 8.30
CA PRO A 253 -1.60 16.65 8.73
C PRO A 253 -0.69 17.56 7.90
N THR A 254 -1.02 17.77 6.62
CA THR A 254 -0.23 18.57 5.67
C THR A 254 -0.83 19.95 5.42
N GLY A 255 -1.91 20.31 6.11
CA GLY A 255 -2.58 21.62 5.99
C GLY A 255 -4.09 21.52 5.91
N ARG A 256 -4.71 22.60 5.44
CA ARG A 256 -6.16 22.71 5.31
C ARG A 256 -6.66 22.15 3.98
N PHE A 257 -7.80 21.48 4.01
CA PHE A 257 -8.44 20.87 2.85
C PHE A 257 -9.86 21.35 2.69
N LEU A 258 -10.27 21.56 1.44
CA LEU A 258 -11.66 21.69 1.04
C LEU A 258 -12.26 20.27 0.91
N ARG A 259 -13.48 20.03 1.40
CA ARG A 259 -14.12 18.71 1.41
C ARG A 259 -15.36 18.67 0.51
N TRP A 260 -15.46 17.63 -0.31
CA TRP A 260 -16.66 17.28 -1.08
C TRP A 260 -17.06 15.85 -0.77
N SER A 261 -18.34 15.62 -0.49
CA SER A 261 -18.85 14.28 -0.23
C SER A 261 -20.26 14.09 -0.79
N GLY A 262 -20.54 12.87 -1.23
CA GLY A 262 -21.81 12.46 -1.79
C GLY A 262 -21.90 10.94 -1.98
N GLY A 263 -23.09 10.48 -2.35
CA GLY A 263 -23.41 9.07 -2.50
C GLY A 263 -24.90 8.82 -2.20
N PRO A 264 -25.45 7.66 -2.59
CA PRO A 264 -24.80 6.61 -3.38
C PRO A 264 -24.58 7.02 -4.85
N ILE A 265 -23.51 6.51 -5.46
CA ILE A 265 -23.18 6.70 -6.87
C ILE A 265 -23.56 5.43 -7.64
N SER A 266 -24.45 5.57 -8.63
CA SER A 266 -24.87 4.43 -9.46
C SER A 266 -23.72 3.86 -10.30
N PRO A 267 -23.77 2.57 -10.67
CA PRO A 267 -22.79 1.94 -11.56
C PRO A 267 -22.51 2.76 -12.82
N ARG A 268 -21.23 2.83 -13.19
CA ARG A 268 -20.69 3.54 -14.37
C ARG A 268 -20.93 5.06 -14.40
N ARG A 269 -21.52 5.65 -13.36
CA ARG A 269 -21.58 7.11 -13.23
C ARG A 269 -20.20 7.68 -12.93
N ARG A 270 -20.01 8.92 -13.37
CA ARG A 270 -18.77 9.67 -13.18
C ARG A 270 -18.97 10.73 -12.10
N VAL A 271 -17.96 10.86 -11.25
CA VAL A 271 -17.76 12.03 -10.40
C VAL A 271 -16.62 12.82 -11.01
N VAL A 272 -16.77 14.14 -11.19
CA VAL A 272 -15.74 14.96 -11.83
C VAL A 272 -15.38 16.12 -10.92
N LEU A 273 -14.17 16.11 -10.39
CA LEU A 273 -13.61 17.27 -9.70
C LEU A 273 -12.99 18.21 -10.74
N ARG A 274 -13.33 19.50 -10.68
CA ARG A 274 -12.76 20.55 -11.50
C ARG A 274 -11.98 21.49 -10.62
N LEU A 275 -10.71 21.70 -10.97
CA LEU A 275 -9.82 22.63 -10.29
C LEU A 275 -9.51 23.79 -11.24
N HIS A 276 -9.58 25.01 -10.72
CA HIS A 276 -9.19 26.23 -11.42
C HIS A 276 -8.10 26.96 -10.64
N GLY A 277 -7.18 27.59 -11.36
CA GLY A 277 -6.04 28.28 -10.75
C GLY A 277 -4.89 27.34 -10.38
N VAL A 278 -4.82 26.14 -10.99
CA VAL A 278 -3.72 25.21 -10.76
C VAL A 278 -2.41 25.87 -11.21
N PRO A 279 -1.38 25.94 -10.35
CA PRO A 279 -0.09 26.51 -10.73
C PRO A 279 0.57 25.66 -11.80
N LEU A 280 0.94 26.25 -12.94
CA LEU A 280 1.64 25.55 -14.01
C LEU A 280 3.14 25.43 -13.70
N ALA A 281 3.77 24.35 -14.15
CA ALA A 281 5.21 24.34 -14.31
C ALA A 281 5.56 25.38 -15.39
N ARG A 282 6.36 26.40 -15.05
CA ARG A 282 6.89 27.28 -16.08
C ARG A 282 7.84 26.46 -16.93
N ASP A 283 7.54 26.25 -18.20
CA ASP A 283 8.53 25.78 -19.17
C ASP A 283 9.73 26.76 -19.12
N PRO A 284 10.96 26.29 -18.84
CA PRO A 284 12.15 27.13 -18.92
C PRO A 284 12.55 27.26 -20.40
N TRP A 285 11.72 27.94 -21.20
CA TRP A 285 12.21 28.49 -22.46
C TRP A 285 11.66 29.89 -22.67
N PRO A 286 12.40 30.94 -22.28
CA PRO A 286 12.10 32.26 -22.78
C PRO A 286 12.41 32.25 -24.29
N ALA A 287 11.45 32.65 -25.12
CA ALA A 287 11.64 32.87 -26.56
C ALA A 287 12.87 33.75 -26.90
N ALA A 288 13.42 34.47 -25.92
CA ALA A 288 14.69 35.18 -25.99
C ALA A 288 15.92 34.29 -26.29
N ALA A 289 15.95 33.02 -25.85
CA ALA A 289 17.07 32.11 -26.13
C ALA A 289 17.08 31.61 -27.59
N ALA A 290 15.90 31.44 -28.20
CA ALA A 290 15.77 31.10 -29.61
C ALA A 290 16.15 32.30 -30.52
N ALA A 291 15.79 33.53 -30.10
CA ALA A 291 16.19 34.75 -30.82
C ALA A 291 17.72 34.99 -30.78
N GLY A 292 18.38 34.70 -29.64
CA GLY A 292 19.83 34.81 -29.51
C GLY A 292 20.60 33.81 -30.40
N LEU A 293 20.14 32.56 -30.47
CA LEU A 293 20.76 31.54 -31.33
C LEU A 293 20.54 31.85 -32.82
N ALA A 294 19.35 32.35 -33.20
CA ALA A 294 19.05 32.76 -34.56
C ALA A 294 19.91 33.96 -35.02
N LEU A 295 20.14 34.95 -34.14
CA LEU A 295 21.03 36.09 -34.42
C LEU A 295 22.50 35.68 -34.53
N LEU A 296 22.97 34.74 -33.71
CA LEU A 296 24.34 34.20 -33.78
C LEU A 296 24.56 33.38 -35.06
N LEU A 297 23.58 32.57 -35.47
CA LEU A 297 23.65 31.80 -36.72
C LEU A 297 23.57 32.73 -37.95
N ALA A 298 22.72 33.74 -37.93
CA ALA A 298 22.64 34.75 -39.00
C ALA A 298 23.93 35.58 -39.11
N GLY A 299 24.52 36.01 -37.98
CA GLY A 299 25.79 36.73 -37.94
C GLY A 299 26.98 35.86 -38.39
N GLY A 300 26.98 34.57 -38.03
CA GLY A 300 27.96 33.59 -38.48
C GLY A 300 27.93 33.35 -39.99
N LEU A 301 26.72 33.20 -40.57
CA LEU A 301 26.54 33.03 -42.01
C LEU A 301 26.98 34.28 -42.80
N ALA A 302 26.61 35.47 -42.32
CA ALA A 302 27.01 36.73 -42.95
C ALA A 302 28.54 36.89 -42.97
N ARG A 303 29.21 36.57 -41.85
CA ARG A 303 30.68 36.65 -41.73
C ARG A 303 31.40 35.58 -42.57
N SER A 304 30.83 34.38 -42.69
CA SER A 304 31.33 33.30 -43.56
C SER A 304 31.30 33.71 -45.03
N LEU A 305 30.15 34.21 -45.51
CA LEU A 305 29.99 34.68 -46.89
C LEU A 305 30.87 35.90 -47.22
N TRP A 306 31.13 36.77 -46.24
CA TRP A 306 32.03 37.91 -46.41
C TRP A 306 33.51 37.49 -46.50
N ARG A 307 33.92 36.43 -45.80
CA ARG A 307 35.26 35.86 -45.92
C ARG A 307 35.47 35.11 -47.23
N ALA A 308 34.45 34.40 -47.73
CA ALA A 308 34.50 33.69 -49.01
C ALA A 308 34.59 34.63 -50.23
N ARG A 309 34.24 35.92 -50.07
CA ARG A 309 34.31 36.94 -51.13
C ARG A 309 35.60 37.76 -51.16
N ARG A 310 36.58 37.50 -50.27
CA ARG A 310 37.89 38.14 -50.35
C ARG A 310 38.81 37.31 -51.26
N PRO A 311 39.19 37.79 -52.46
CA PRO A 311 40.19 37.11 -53.27
C PRO A 311 41.54 37.14 -52.56
N ALA A 312 42.24 36.00 -52.57
CA ALA A 312 43.60 35.88 -52.03
C ALA A 312 44.54 36.76 -52.86
N ALA A 313 45.17 37.75 -52.20
CA ALA A 313 46.29 38.48 -52.77
C ALA A 313 47.57 37.65 -52.62
N HIS A 314 48.33 37.60 -53.71
CA HIS A 314 49.54 36.80 -53.94
C HIS A 314 50.63 36.87 -52.87
N ALA A 315 51.26 35.73 -52.63
CA ALA A 315 52.71 35.54 -52.62
C ALA A 315 53.02 34.20 -53.30
#